data_AF-A0A9E6DBU3-F1
#
_entry.id   AF-A0A9E6DBU3-F1
#
_cell.length_a   1.000
_cell.length_b   1.000
_cell.length_c   1.000
_cell.angle_alpha   90.00
_cell.angle_beta   90.00
_cell.angle_gamma   90.00
#
_symmetry.space_group_name_H-M   'P 1'
#
loop_
_entity.id
_entity.type
_entity.pdbx_description
1 polymer ?
#
loop_
_entity_poly.entity_id
_entity_poly.type
_entity_poly.pdbx_seq_one_letter_code
_entity_poly.pdbx_strand_id
1 'polypeptide(L)'
;MKLIEVRKQLDRAIFAVALIFAMMPAIGLLTGTAFGFGIYGAGYVEAALNDDPDAYWYLIQLEFFVVFGMVCLSLFDFPLIQNIYDRVLSFKAKNKVIAYIGFYLILPISVVILCILLLLIFDA
;
A
#
# COMPACT_ATOMS: atom_id res chain seq x y z
N MET A 1 18.01 10.99 2.81
CA MET A 1 18.34 9.97 3.85
C MET A 1 17.13 9.66 4.73
N LYS A 2 16.62 10.58 5.56
CA LYS A 2 15.47 10.31 6.48
C LYS A 2 14.22 9.71 5.80
N LEU A 3 13.83 10.18 4.61
CA LEU A 3 12.66 9.68 3.87
C LEU A 3 12.78 8.21 3.44
N ILE A 4 13.99 7.74 3.13
CA ILE A 4 14.22 6.35 2.71
C ILE A 4 14.16 5.40 3.92
N GLU A 5 14.66 5.83 5.08
CA GLU A 5 14.58 5.04 6.32
C GLU A 5 13.14 4.91 6.83
N VAL A 6 12.36 6.00 6.80
CA VAL A 6 10.94 5.98 7.15
C VAL A 6 10.17 5.04 6.22
N ARG A 7 10.46 5.06 4.92
CA ARG A 7 9.85 4.15 3.95
C ARG A 7 10.19 2.68 4.24
N LYS A 8 11.47 2.37 4.48
CA LYS A 8 11.89 1.00 4.87
C LYS A 8 11.24 0.52 6.17
N GLN A 9 11.00 1.40 7.14
CA GLN A 9 10.23 1.06 8.34
C GLN A 9 8.77 0.75 8.01
N LEU A 10 8.16 1.52 7.11
CA LEU A 10 6.79 1.35 6.67
C LEU A 10 6.61 0.02 5.89
N ASP A 11 7.55 -0.32 5.00
CA ASP A 11 7.54 -1.60 4.26
C ASP A 11 7.67 -2.80 5.22
N ARG A 12 8.54 -2.70 6.23
CA ARG A 12 8.65 -3.71 7.30
C ARG A 12 7.37 -3.82 8.13
N ALA A 13 6.71 -2.70 8.39
CA ALA A 13 5.44 -2.70 9.12
C ALA A 13 4.33 -3.37 8.28
N ILE A 14 4.23 -3.06 6.98
CA ILE A 14 3.28 -3.71 6.06
C ILE A 14 3.56 -5.22 6.02
N PHE A 15 4.83 -5.63 5.94
CA PHE A 15 5.18 -7.06 5.96
C PHE A 15 4.78 -7.75 7.28
N ALA A 16 5.03 -7.11 8.42
CA ALA A 16 4.63 -7.63 9.73
C ALA A 16 3.11 -7.77 9.84
N VAL A 17 2.35 -6.78 9.34
CA VAL A 17 0.88 -6.85 9.28
C VAL A 17 0.44 -7.98 8.35
N ALA A 18 1.06 -8.14 7.18
CA ALA A 18 0.74 -9.22 6.25
C ALA A 18 0.90 -10.61 6.89
N LEU A 19 1.94 -10.81 7.71
CA LEU A 19 2.16 -12.05 8.46
C LEU A 19 1.06 -12.29 9.52
N ILE A 20 0.61 -11.24 10.20
CA ILE A 20 -0.50 -11.35 11.17
C ILE A 20 -1.79 -11.75 10.44
N PHE A 21 -2.10 -11.11 9.32
CA PHE A 21 -3.27 -11.43 8.51
C PHE A 21 -3.20 -12.83 7.88
N ALA A 22 -2.00 -13.35 7.59
CA ALA A 22 -1.80 -14.72 7.11
C ALA A 22 -2.25 -15.79 8.13
N MET A 23 -2.38 -15.42 9.41
CA MET A 23 -2.91 -16.33 10.43
C MET A 23 -4.40 -16.61 10.22
N MET A 24 -5.18 -15.69 9.64
CA MET A 24 -6.63 -15.87 9.45
C MET A 24 -6.96 -17.08 8.54
N PRO A 25 -6.43 -17.17 7.30
CA PRO A 25 -6.70 -18.34 6.47
C PRO A 25 -6.04 -19.61 7.01
N ALA A 26 -4.92 -19.50 7.74
CA ALA A 26 -4.29 -20.65 8.39
C ALA A 26 -5.17 -21.24 9.50
N ILE A 27 -5.75 -20.39 10.35
CA ILE A 27 -6.70 -20.82 11.39
C ILE A 27 -7.96 -21.38 10.73
N GLY A 28 -8.46 -20.74 9.66
CA GLY A 28 -9.64 -21.22 8.95
C GLY A 28 -9.45 -22.61 8.35
N LEU A 29 -8.29 -22.88 7.74
CA LEU A 29 -7.91 -24.21 7.25
C LEU A 29 -7.76 -25.26 8.35
N LEU A 30 -7.27 -24.88 9.54
CA LEU A 30 -7.09 -25.80 10.67
C LEU A 30 -8.41 -26.14 11.37
N THR A 31 -9.31 -25.16 11.48
CA THR A 31 -10.57 -25.27 12.23
C THR A 31 -11.74 -25.72 11.36
N GLY A 32 -11.63 -25.56 10.03
CA GLY A 32 -12.75 -25.77 9.11
C GLY A 32 -13.80 -24.65 9.17
N THR A 33 -13.47 -23.50 9.75
CA THR A 33 -14.34 -22.33 9.88
C THR A 33 -13.63 -21.08 9.40
N ALA A 34 -14.13 -20.43 8.36
CA ALA A 34 -13.57 -19.20 7.81
C ALA A 34 -14.31 -17.97 8.34
N PHE A 35 -13.59 -16.88 8.60
CA PHE A 35 -14.14 -15.65 9.16
C PHE A 35 -13.84 -14.46 8.24
N GLY A 36 -14.85 -13.68 7.90
CA GLY A 36 -14.72 -12.48 7.09
C GLY A 36 -15.23 -11.24 7.80
N PHE A 37 -14.73 -10.07 7.42
CA PHE A 37 -15.35 -8.80 7.80
C PHE A 37 -16.61 -8.59 6.94
N GLY A 38 -17.76 -8.32 7.57
CA GLY A 38 -18.99 -7.99 6.85
C GLY A 38 -18.82 -6.72 6.01
N ILE A 39 -19.51 -6.69 4.86
CA ILE A 39 -19.30 -5.74 3.76
C ILE A 39 -19.57 -4.27 4.17
N TYR A 40 -20.15 -3.99 5.34
CA TYR A 40 -20.52 -2.65 5.79
C TYR A 40 -20.33 -2.40 7.29
N GLY A 41 -19.32 -3.01 7.92
CA GLY A 41 -18.97 -2.74 9.32
C GLY A 41 -20.01 -3.23 10.36
N ALA A 42 -21.04 -3.95 9.92
CA ALA A 42 -22.05 -4.57 10.77
C ALA A 42 -21.95 -6.10 10.65
N GLY A 43 -21.25 -6.72 11.60
CA GLY A 43 -21.14 -8.17 11.75
C GLY A 43 -19.88 -8.80 11.12
N TYR A 44 -19.40 -9.87 11.74
CA TYR A 44 -18.46 -10.80 11.12
C TYR A 44 -19.25 -11.84 10.33
N VAL A 45 -18.71 -12.27 9.19
CA VAL A 45 -19.25 -13.36 8.38
C VAL A 45 -18.50 -14.63 8.80
N GLU A 46 -19.22 -15.70 9.10
CA GLU A 46 -18.63 -16.99 9.44
C GLU A 46 -19.19 -18.03 8.47
N ALA A 47 -18.32 -18.86 7.89
CA ALA A 47 -18.70 -19.99 7.07
C ALA A 47 -17.96 -21.23 7.53
N ALA A 48 -18.70 -22.28 7.88
CA ALA A 48 -18.14 -23.58 8.22
C ALA A 48 -18.09 -24.48 6.98
N LEU A 49 -16.99 -25.21 6.80
CA LEU A 49 -16.77 -26.13 5.68
C LEU A 49 -17.86 -27.21 5.58
N ASN A 50 -18.44 -27.60 6.71
CA ASN A 50 -19.48 -28.63 6.78
C ASN A 50 -20.87 -28.12 6.40
N ASP A 51 -21.15 -26.83 6.64
CA ASP A 51 -22.48 -26.25 6.45
C ASP A 51 -22.61 -25.53 5.11
N ASP A 52 -21.60 -24.72 4.74
CA ASP A 52 -21.54 -23.99 3.47
C ASP A 52 -20.10 -24.01 2.90
N PRO A 53 -19.74 -25.08 2.17
CA PRO A 53 -18.38 -25.27 1.66
C PRO A 53 -18.01 -24.23 0.60
N ASP A 54 -18.97 -23.74 -0.18
CA ASP A 54 -18.71 -22.75 -1.23
C ASP A 54 -18.36 -21.39 -0.62
N ALA A 55 -19.12 -20.94 0.39
CA ALA A 55 -18.82 -19.72 1.13
C ALA A 55 -17.50 -19.82 1.90
N TYR A 56 -17.22 -20.99 2.51
CA TYR A 56 -15.95 -21.26 3.20
C TYR A 56 -14.75 -21.08 2.26
N TRP A 57 -14.75 -21.75 1.10
CA TRP A 57 -13.62 -21.68 0.17
C TRP A 57 -13.47 -20.29 -0.45
N TYR A 58 -14.58 -19.60 -0.70
CA TYR A 58 -14.55 -18.21 -1.17
C TYR A 58 -13.85 -17.29 -0.17
N LEU A 59 -14.18 -17.38 1.12
CA LEU A 59 -13.55 -16.57 2.16
C LEU A 59 -12.06 -16.87 2.30
N ILE A 60 -11.68 -18.16 2.34
CA ILE A 60 -10.27 -18.56 2.41
C ILE A 60 -9.49 -18.03 1.21
N GLN A 61 -10.03 -18.13 -0.01
CA GLN A 61 -9.38 -17.59 -1.20
C GLN A 61 -9.20 -16.08 -1.11
N LEU A 62 -10.22 -15.36 -0.67
CA LEU A 62 -10.17 -13.91 -0.51
C LEU A 62 -9.11 -13.49 0.52
N GLU A 63 -9.03 -14.16 1.66
CA GLU A 63 -7.98 -13.94 2.66
C GLU A 63 -6.57 -14.17 2.09
N PHE A 64 -6.37 -15.25 1.33
CA PHE A 64 -5.10 -15.51 0.64
C PHE A 64 -4.76 -14.41 -0.37
N PHE A 65 -5.73 -13.91 -1.15
CA PHE A 65 -5.50 -12.81 -2.08
C PHE A 65 -5.10 -11.52 -1.36
N VAL A 66 -5.73 -11.21 -0.23
CA VAL A 66 -5.41 -10.03 0.58
C VAL A 66 -4.00 -10.13 1.14
N VAL A 67 -3.64 -11.27 1.73
CA VAL A 67 -2.29 -11.53 2.25
C VAL A 67 -1.26 -11.45 1.13
N PHE A 68 -1.52 -12.08 -0.01
CA PHE A 68 -0.64 -12.03 -1.17
C PHE A 68 -0.45 -10.59 -1.68
N GLY A 69 -1.53 -9.82 -1.76
CA GLY A 69 -1.48 -8.40 -2.13
C GLY A 69 -0.63 -7.57 -1.17
N MET A 70 -0.76 -7.77 0.14
CA MET A 70 0.05 -7.08 1.15
C MET A 70 1.52 -7.49 1.08
N VAL A 71 1.82 -8.77 0.86
CA VAL A 71 3.20 -9.25 0.67
C VAL A 71 3.80 -8.65 -0.59
N CYS A 72 3.06 -8.64 -1.71
CA CYS A 72 3.49 -7.98 -2.94
C CYS A 72 3.76 -6.49 -2.72
N LEU A 73 2.89 -5.77 -2.00
CA LEU A 73 3.12 -4.36 -1.67
C LEU A 73 4.38 -4.14 -0.80
N SER A 74 4.69 -5.07 0.10
CA SER A 74 5.89 -4.99 0.95
C SER A 74 7.19 -5.37 0.23
N LEU A 75 7.13 -6.23 -0.79
CA LEU A 75 8.30 -6.75 -1.51
C LEU A 75 8.57 -6.03 -2.82
N PHE A 76 7.52 -5.56 -3.52
CA PHE A 76 7.67 -4.70 -4.69
C PHE A 76 7.93 -3.28 -4.23
N ASP A 77 9.18 -3.05 -3.85
CA ASP A 77 9.76 -1.73 -3.81
C ASP A 77 9.62 -1.15 -5.22
N PHE A 78 8.76 -0.15 -5.46
CA PHE A 78 8.59 0.47 -6.79
C PHE A 78 10.00 0.84 -7.33
N PRO A 79 10.61 0.04 -8.22
CA PRO A 79 12.02 0.21 -8.57
C PRO A 79 12.22 1.52 -9.34
N LEU A 80 11.13 2.03 -9.92
CA LEU A 80 11.03 3.33 -10.55
C LEU A 80 11.26 4.48 -9.56
N ILE A 81 10.67 4.47 -8.36
CA ILE A 81 10.77 5.59 -7.42
C ILE A 81 12.21 5.72 -6.91
N GLN A 82 12.83 4.60 -6.55
CA GLN A 82 14.22 4.60 -6.09
C GLN A 82 15.19 5.01 -7.22
N ASN A 83 15.01 4.47 -8.43
CA ASN A 83 15.82 4.88 -9.58
C ASN A 83 15.64 6.36 -9.95
N ILE A 84 14.41 6.89 -9.88
CA ILE A 84 14.15 8.32 -10.12
C ILE A 84 14.82 9.15 -9.04
N TYR A 85 14.70 8.75 -7.77
CA TYR A 85 15.33 9.46 -6.65
C TYR A 85 16.85 9.52 -6.81
N ASP A 86 17.50 8.40 -7.12
CA ASP A 86 18.94 8.32 -7.31
C ASP A 86 19.40 9.08 -8.56
N ARG A 87 18.60 9.07 -9.65
CA ARG A 87 18.84 9.91 -10.84
C ARG A 87 18.74 11.40 -10.53
N VAL A 88 17.75 11.82 -9.76
CA VAL A 88 17.58 13.23 -9.36
C VAL A 88 18.73 13.67 -8.45
N LEU A 89 19.17 12.81 -7.52
CA LEU A 89 20.31 13.08 -6.64
C LEU A 89 21.62 13.20 -7.40
N SER A 90 21.91 12.27 -8.31
CA SER A 90 23.10 12.32 -9.16
C SER A 90 23.08 13.51 -10.14
N PHE A 91 21.92 13.85 -10.69
CA PHE A 91 21.74 15.05 -11.51
C PHE A 91 21.98 16.34 -10.70
N LYS A 92 21.42 16.45 -9.49
CA LYS A 92 21.64 17.59 -8.58
C LYS A 92 23.10 17.71 -8.16
N ALA A 93 23.78 16.58 -7.93
CA ALA A 93 25.20 16.57 -7.56
C ALA A 93 26.09 17.08 -8.71
N LYS A 94 25.78 16.70 -9.94
CA LYS A 94 26.55 17.09 -11.14
C LYS A 94 26.23 18.50 -11.63
N ASN A 95 24.99 18.96 -11.50
CA ASN A 95 24.50 20.22 -12.06
C ASN A 95 23.78 21.08 -11.01
N LYS A 96 24.46 21.43 -9.92
CA LYS A 96 23.87 22.16 -8.78
C LYS A 96 23.07 23.40 -9.19
N VAL A 97 23.64 24.26 -10.04
CA VAL A 97 23.01 25.54 -10.43
C VAL A 97 21.72 25.30 -11.22
N ILE A 98 21.77 24.42 -12.23
CA ILE A 98 20.61 24.08 -13.08
C ILE A 98 19.53 23.40 -12.26
N ALA A 99 19.91 22.50 -11.34
CA ALA A 99 18.96 21.85 -10.44
C ALA A 99 18.26 22.87 -9.53
N TYR A 100 18.98 23.83 -8.94
CA TYR A 100 18.35 24.86 -8.10
C TYR A 100 17.43 25.79 -8.90
N ILE A 101 17.82 26.22 -10.10
CA ILE A 101 16.97 27.05 -10.97
C ILE A 101 15.70 26.29 -11.37
N GLY A 102 15.85 25.03 -11.78
CA GLY A 102 14.73 24.16 -12.14
C GLY A 102 13.76 23.94 -10.97
N PHE A 103 14.28 23.60 -9.79
CA PHE A 103 13.45 23.46 -8.59
C PHE A 103 12.76 24.77 -8.20
N TYR A 104 13.45 25.91 -8.32
CA TYR A 104 12.88 27.22 -7.99
C TYR A 104 11.75 27.63 -8.94
N LEU A 105 11.77 27.19 -10.20
CA LEU A 105 10.69 27.44 -11.17
C LEU A 105 9.54 26.43 -11.05
N ILE A 106 9.87 25.14 -10.97
CA ILE A 106 8.86 24.06 -11.01
C ILE A 106 8.04 24.02 -9.73
N LEU A 107 8.68 24.21 -8.57
CA LEU A 107 8.04 24.07 -7.27
C LEU A 107 6.89 25.09 -7.05
N PRO A 108 7.06 26.41 -7.27
CA PRO A 108 5.94 27.34 -7.13
C PRO A 108 4.82 27.06 -8.15
N ILE A 109 5.16 26.69 -9.39
CA ILE A 109 4.15 26.31 -10.40
C ILE A 109 3.34 25.11 -9.92
N SER A 110 4.00 24.07 -9.40
CA SER A 110 3.31 22.88 -8.87
C SER A 110 2.41 23.19 -7.68
N VAL A 111 2.81 24.12 -6.80
CA VAL A 111 2.02 24.54 -5.65
C VAL A 111 0.77 25.31 -6.10
N VAL A 112 0.90 26.23 -7.05
CA VAL A 112 -0.25 26.98 -7.60
C VAL A 112 -1.24 26.03 -8.27
N ILE A 113 -0.76 25.08 -9.07
CA ILE A 113 -1.62 24.07 -9.71
C ILE A 113 -2.34 23.24 -8.65
N LEU A 114 -1.66 22.81 -7.59
CA LEU A 114 -2.26 22.05 -6.50
C LEU A 114 -3.35 22.85 -5.79
N CYS A 115 -3.12 24.14 -5.51
CA CYS A 115 -4.13 25.01 -4.91
C CYS A 115 -5.37 25.17 -5.80
N ILE A 116 -5.18 25.33 -7.11
CA ILE A 116 -6.30 25.41 -8.07
C ILE A 116 -7.07 24.09 -8.11
N LEU A 117 -6.38 22.95 -8.12
CA LEU A 117 -7.00 21.62 -8.08
C LEU A 117 -7.81 21.40 -6.80
N LEU A 118 -7.26 21.79 -5.65
CA LEU A 118 -7.97 21.70 -4.37
C LEU A 118 -9.21 22.60 -4.36
N LEU A 119 -9.12 23.83 -4.85
CA LEU A 119 -10.28 24.71 -4.98
C LEU A 119 -11.36 24.08 -5.87
N LEU A 120 -10.99 23.53 -7.03
CA LEU A 120 -11.92 22.85 -7.92
C LEU A 120 -12.63 21.63 -7.31
N ILE A 121 -11.95 20.89 -6.43
CA ILE A 121 -12.51 19.71 -5.78
C ILE A 121 -13.41 20.10 -4.59
N PHE A 122 -13.09 21.18 -3.88
CA PHE A 122 -13.86 21.62 -2.71
C PHE A 122 -15.02 22.59 -3.05
N ASP A 123 -15.00 23.25 -4.22
CA ASP A 123 -16.12 24.05 -4.76
C ASP A 123 -17.14 23.22 -5.59
N ALA A 124 -16.88 21.92 -5.81
CA ALA A 124 -17.78 20.98 -6.52
C ALA A 124 -18.59 20.13 -5.53
#